data_AF-A0A1Y3N9U8-F1
#
_entry.id   AF-A0A1Y3N9U8-F1
#
_cell.length_a   1.000
_cell.length_b   1.000
_cell.length_c   1.000
_cell.angle_alpha   90.00
_cell.angle_beta   90.00
_cell.angle_gamma   90.00
#
_symmetry.space_group_name_H-M   'P 1'
#
loop_
_entity.id
_entity.type
_entity.pdbx_description
1 polymer ?
#
loop_
_entity_poly.entity_id
_entity_poly.type
_entity_poly.pdbx_seq_one_letter_code
_entity_poly.pdbx_strand_id
1 'polypeptide(L)'
;MAQYDLTNKIGKYMDRHMIFPLLEFLSHHEIYPSDELVQAHYDLLAQTHMVDYANEIYCEIHPDEQCSPVYEERRNQVLARLEELRDESSDIMNIIQDPNVIQQLKQDKLQNIQFLKANYNPEMLQNLYDFAKFQYNCGNYSGAAEMLYHFRILSTDEKLNLQALWGKLASEILTTNWETALEDLNKLKEAIDQKTFPSHLQQLQQRTWLIHWSLFVFFNHPNGRNLIIDMFFQPQYFNTIQIACPWILRYLTAAVITSKKRKNIIDDLVKVVQQESASYSDPITEFIECLYVKFDFNGAKDKLKECEDVLFNDFFLVATKEDFIEAGRLIIFETYCKIHQNIDIK
;
A
#
# COMPACT_ATOMS: atom_id res chain seq x y z
N MET A 1 -21.44 -0.42 10.43
CA MET A 1 -20.42 0.40 9.76
C MET A 1 -19.02 -0.05 10.16
N ALA A 2 -18.64 0.00 11.45
CA ALA A 2 -17.33 -0.52 11.93
C ALA A 2 -17.07 -2.03 11.68
N GLN A 3 -18.11 -2.86 11.52
CA GLN A 3 -17.98 -4.31 11.32
C GLN A 3 -17.25 -4.68 10.02
N TYR A 4 -17.29 -3.81 9.00
CA TYR A 4 -16.68 -4.05 7.68
C TYR A 4 -15.35 -3.33 7.51
N ASP A 5 -14.86 -2.64 8.53
CA ASP A 5 -13.57 -1.99 8.50
C ASP A 5 -12.43 -3.02 8.47
N LEU A 6 -11.57 -2.89 7.46
CA LEU A 6 -10.41 -3.76 7.25
C LEU A 6 -9.10 -3.11 7.70
N THR A 7 -9.12 -1.88 8.20
CA THR A 7 -7.92 -1.11 8.56
C THR A 7 -7.04 -1.85 9.57
N ASN A 8 -7.63 -2.47 10.58
CA ASN A 8 -6.91 -3.29 11.57
C ASN A 8 -6.28 -4.57 10.98
N LYS A 9 -6.86 -5.14 9.93
CA LYS A 9 -6.32 -6.34 9.26
C LYS A 9 -5.23 -5.96 8.28
N ILE A 10 -5.47 -4.91 7.49
CA ILE A 10 -4.54 -4.38 6.49
C ILE A 10 -3.30 -3.80 7.19
N GLY A 11 -3.48 -3.04 8.27
CA GLY A 11 -2.40 -2.38 9.01
C GLY A 11 -1.30 -3.32 9.51
N LYS A 12 -1.62 -4.60 9.76
CA LYS A 12 -0.61 -5.62 10.14
C LYS A 12 0.42 -5.93 9.06
N TYR A 13 0.09 -5.63 7.81
CA TYR A 13 0.92 -5.89 6.64
C TYR A 13 1.49 -4.61 6.03
N MET A 14 1.21 -3.46 6.64
CA MET A 14 1.65 -2.15 6.19
C MET A 14 2.79 -1.62 7.05
N ASP A 15 3.56 -0.70 6.47
CA ASP A 15 4.50 0.09 7.26
C ASP A 15 3.77 1.16 8.07
N ARG A 16 4.38 1.57 9.19
CA ARG A 16 3.81 2.52 10.17
C ARG A 16 3.40 3.83 9.52
N HIS A 17 4.21 4.34 8.60
CA HIS A 17 3.93 5.61 7.93
C HIS A 17 2.74 5.53 6.97
N MET A 18 2.45 4.36 6.41
CA MET A 18 1.28 4.15 5.52
C MET A 18 -0.04 4.00 6.28
N ILE A 19 0.02 3.80 7.60
CA ILE A 19 -1.18 3.70 8.44
C ILE A 19 -1.74 5.09 8.73
N PHE A 20 -0.91 6.16 8.70
CA PHE A 20 -1.37 7.52 9.00
C PHE A 20 -2.51 7.99 8.08
N PRO A 21 -2.41 7.90 6.74
CA PRO A 21 -3.50 8.32 5.86
C PRO A 21 -4.79 7.51 6.09
N LEU A 22 -4.66 6.24 6.49
CA LEU A 22 -5.81 5.39 6.80
C LEU A 22 -6.52 5.84 8.09
N LEU A 23 -5.76 6.18 9.13
CA LEU A 23 -6.33 6.65 10.38
C LEU A 23 -6.91 8.08 10.27
N GLU A 24 -6.26 8.96 9.52
CA GLU A 24 -6.77 10.31 9.23
C GLU A 24 -8.12 10.22 8.49
N PHE A 25 -8.22 9.30 7.52
CA PHE A 25 -9.49 9.00 6.86
C PHE A 25 -10.57 8.49 7.83
N LEU A 26 -10.23 7.58 8.74
CA LEU A 26 -11.18 7.09 9.75
C LEU A 26 -11.63 8.20 10.71
N SER A 27 -10.75 9.15 11.03
CA SER A 27 -11.06 10.34 11.83
C SER A 27 -12.08 11.23 11.13
N HIS A 28 -11.87 11.52 9.83
CA HIS A 28 -12.79 12.33 9.03
C HIS A 28 -14.18 11.70 8.84
N HIS A 29 -14.26 10.37 8.83
CA HIS A 29 -15.52 9.64 8.66
C HIS A 29 -16.25 9.33 9.98
N GLU A 30 -15.67 9.70 11.14
CA GLU A 30 -16.25 9.54 12.49
C GLU A 30 -16.82 8.13 12.76
N ILE A 31 -16.18 7.09 12.21
CA ILE A 31 -16.65 5.70 12.35
C ILE A 31 -16.40 5.18 13.77
N TYR A 32 -15.36 5.69 14.42
CA TYR A 32 -14.94 5.36 15.78
C TYR A 32 -14.91 6.62 16.66
N PRO A 33 -14.93 6.47 18.00
CA PRO A 33 -14.75 7.59 18.90
C PRO A 33 -13.43 8.31 18.61
N SER A 34 -13.46 9.64 18.53
CA SER A 34 -12.29 10.49 18.29
C SER A 34 -11.16 10.17 19.27
N ASP A 35 -11.49 9.95 20.53
CA ASP A 35 -10.50 9.75 21.60
C ASP A 35 -9.67 8.47 21.40
N GLU A 36 -10.28 7.39 20.90
CA GLU A 36 -9.59 6.13 20.60
C GLU A 36 -8.69 6.26 19.35
N LEU A 37 -9.16 7.00 18.33
CA LEU A 37 -8.38 7.24 17.11
C LEU A 37 -7.18 8.15 17.39
N VAL A 38 -7.36 9.19 18.18
CA VAL A 38 -6.28 10.13 18.55
C VAL A 38 -5.25 9.43 19.43
N GLN A 39 -5.66 8.55 20.36
CA GLN A 39 -4.74 7.68 21.09
C GLN A 39 -3.98 6.71 20.18
N ALA A 40 -4.65 6.07 19.22
CA ALA A 40 -3.99 5.18 18.26
C ALA A 40 -2.99 5.94 17.36
N HIS A 41 -3.33 7.16 16.94
CA HIS A 41 -2.42 8.07 16.23
C HIS A 41 -1.19 8.38 17.09
N TYR A 42 -1.40 8.72 18.35
CA TYR A 42 -0.32 9.01 19.30
C TYR A 42 0.59 7.80 19.53
N ASP A 43 0.06 6.60 19.74
CA ASP A 43 0.85 5.38 19.98
C ASP A 43 1.73 5.01 18.77
N LEU A 44 1.23 5.26 17.55
CA LEU A 44 2.02 5.07 16.33
C LEU A 44 3.14 6.10 16.22
N LEU A 45 2.86 7.37 16.53
CA LEU A 45 3.83 8.46 16.44
C LEU A 45 4.87 8.44 17.56
N ALA A 46 4.52 7.96 18.75
CA ALA A 46 5.43 7.86 19.88
C ALA A 46 6.64 6.95 19.57
N GLN A 47 6.50 6.05 18.58
CA GLN A 47 7.54 5.15 18.10
C GLN A 47 8.25 5.63 16.83
N THR A 48 7.80 6.72 16.19
CA THR A 48 8.47 7.34 15.04
C THR A 48 9.28 8.57 15.47
N HIS A 49 10.14 9.06 14.58
CA HIS A 49 10.93 10.26 14.82
C HIS A 49 10.21 11.56 14.40
N MET A 50 8.91 11.49 14.09
CA MET A 50 8.07 12.66 13.79
C MET A 50 7.58 13.32 15.09
N VAL A 51 8.55 13.86 15.86
CA VAL A 51 8.32 14.39 17.20
C VAL A 51 7.38 15.61 17.19
N ASP A 52 7.45 16.45 16.14
CA ASP A 52 6.62 17.64 16.03
C ASP A 52 5.13 17.29 15.84
N TYR A 53 4.83 16.29 15.00
CA TYR A 53 3.45 15.82 14.78
C TYR A 53 2.92 15.01 15.98
N ALA A 54 3.79 14.26 16.67
CA ALA A 54 3.45 13.62 17.93
C ALA A 54 3.07 14.63 19.03
N ASN A 55 3.75 15.79 19.04
CA ASN A 55 3.46 16.88 19.97
C ASN A 55 2.13 17.55 19.69
N GLU A 56 1.80 17.80 18.42
CA GLU A 56 0.51 18.36 18.03
C GLU A 56 -0.63 17.48 18.52
N ILE A 57 -0.56 16.17 18.27
CA ILE A 57 -1.58 15.21 18.71
C ILE A 57 -1.62 15.07 20.24
N TYR A 58 -0.47 15.12 20.92
CA TYR A 58 -0.45 15.10 22.38
C TYR A 58 -1.11 16.35 22.99
N CYS A 59 -0.92 17.52 22.38
CA CYS A 59 -1.59 18.76 22.79
C CYS A 59 -3.11 18.70 22.57
N GLU A 60 -3.58 17.98 21.55
CA GLU A 60 -5.01 17.72 21.32
C GLU A 60 -5.63 16.81 22.40
N ILE A 61 -4.88 15.82 22.90
CA ILE A 61 -5.33 14.90 23.96
C ILE A 61 -5.29 15.58 25.35
N HIS A 62 -4.31 16.45 25.59
CA HIS A 62 -4.11 17.11 26.88
C HIS A 62 -4.02 18.65 26.74
N PRO A 63 -5.16 19.35 26.59
CA PRO A 63 -5.20 20.82 26.44
C PRO A 63 -4.61 21.58 27.64
N ASP A 64 -4.60 20.95 28.82
CA ASP A 64 -4.16 21.56 30.09
C ASP A 64 -2.65 21.40 30.37
N GLU A 65 -1.96 20.47 29.68
CA GLU A 65 -0.50 20.28 29.78
C GLU A 65 0.17 20.79 28.51
N GLN A 66 0.46 22.11 28.48
CA GLN A 66 1.33 22.68 27.44
C GLN A 66 2.67 21.92 27.42
N CYS A 67 2.92 21.19 26.32
CA CYS A 67 4.19 20.59 25.92
C CYS A 67 5.07 20.04 27.05
N SER A 68 5.02 18.74 27.27
CA SER A 68 5.99 18.09 28.17
C SER A 68 7.43 18.33 27.67
N PRO A 69 8.37 18.79 28.54
CA PRO A 69 9.76 19.05 28.17
C PRO A 69 10.51 17.82 27.65
N VAL A 70 9.96 16.62 27.87
CA VAL A 70 10.45 15.34 27.34
C VAL A 70 10.50 15.33 25.81
N TYR A 71 9.59 16.04 25.13
CA TYR A 71 9.56 16.08 23.68
C TYR A 71 10.53 17.08 23.07
N GLU A 72 10.84 18.18 23.76
CA GLU A 72 11.89 19.10 23.33
C GLU A 72 13.27 18.43 23.40
N GLU A 73 13.53 17.64 24.45
CA GLU A 73 14.75 16.84 24.55
C GLU A 73 14.84 15.77 23.43
N ARG A 74 13.75 15.05 23.17
CA ARG A 74 13.69 14.08 22.06
C ARG A 74 13.90 14.75 20.71
N ARG A 75 13.29 15.93 20.49
CA ARG A 75 13.47 16.71 19.26
C ARG A 75 14.93 17.10 19.07
N ASN A 76 15.58 17.61 20.12
CA ASN A 76 17.00 17.99 20.06
C ASN A 76 17.91 16.78 19.79
N GLN A 77 17.61 15.60 20.36
CA GLN A 77 18.35 14.37 20.07
C GLN A 77 18.18 13.91 18.62
N VAL A 78 16.95 13.98 18.08
CA VAL A 78 16.66 13.63 16.69
C VAL A 78 17.37 14.60 15.74
N LEU A 79 17.34 15.90 16.03
CA LEU A 79 18.03 16.92 15.22
C LEU A 79 19.55 16.76 15.27
N ALA A 80 20.15 16.55 16.45
CA ALA A 80 21.58 16.32 16.58
C ALA A 80 22.03 15.08 15.79
N ARG A 81 21.24 13.99 15.86
CA ARG A 81 21.53 12.78 15.09
C ARG A 81 21.36 12.99 13.58
N LEU A 82 20.41 13.84 13.16
CA LEU A 82 20.23 14.23 11.77
C LEU A 82 21.46 15.00 11.27
N GLU A 83 21.96 15.96 12.04
CA GLU A 83 23.15 16.75 11.70
C GLU A 83 24.40 15.86 11.59
N GLU A 84 24.64 14.97 12.57
CA GLU A 84 25.75 13.99 12.51
C GLU A 84 25.69 13.12 11.24
N LEU A 85 24.53 12.51 10.97
CA LEU A 85 24.37 11.63 9.81
C LEU A 85 24.41 12.40 8.49
N ARG A 86 23.97 13.67 8.49
CA ARG A 86 24.05 14.55 7.33
C ARG A 86 25.50 14.91 7.02
N ASP A 87 26.29 15.25 8.02
CA ASP A 87 27.71 15.58 7.84
C ASP A 87 28.47 14.35 7.33
N GLU A 88 28.25 13.17 7.91
CA GLU A 88 28.83 11.89 7.45
C GLU A 88 28.38 11.51 6.03
N SER A 89 27.14 11.84 5.65
CA SER A 89 26.59 11.54 4.33
C SER A 89 26.87 12.63 3.29
N SER A 90 27.31 13.82 3.71
CA SER A 90 27.52 14.98 2.82
C SER A 90 28.63 14.72 1.80
N ASP A 91 29.70 14.05 2.24
CA ASP A 91 30.80 13.62 1.37
C ASP A 91 30.29 12.70 0.26
N ILE A 92 29.40 11.76 0.61
CA ILE A 92 28.80 10.81 -0.32
C ILE A 92 27.82 11.53 -1.26
N MET A 93 27.00 12.44 -0.72
CA MET A 93 25.98 13.16 -1.48
C MET A 93 26.59 14.13 -2.50
N ASN A 94 27.69 14.79 -2.15
CA ASN A 94 28.44 15.66 -3.07
C ASN A 94 29.03 14.86 -4.24
N ILE A 95 29.56 13.66 -3.98
CA ILE A 95 30.10 12.77 -5.02
C ILE A 95 28.99 12.18 -5.89
N ILE A 96 27.82 11.89 -5.31
CA ILE A 96 26.66 11.37 -6.04
C ILE A 96 26.03 12.44 -6.93
N GLN A 97 26.03 13.72 -6.52
CA GLN A 97 25.49 14.84 -7.30
C GLN A 97 26.30 15.16 -8.56
N ASP A 98 27.52 14.61 -8.71
CA ASP A 98 28.33 14.80 -9.91
C ASP A 98 27.70 14.10 -11.14
N PRO A 99 27.23 14.85 -12.15
CA PRO A 99 26.50 14.29 -13.30
C PRO A 99 27.33 13.29 -14.13
N ASN A 100 28.66 13.45 -14.12
CA ASN A 100 29.60 12.57 -14.82
C ASN A 100 29.67 11.17 -14.18
N VAL A 101 29.57 11.11 -12.85
CA VAL A 101 29.60 9.85 -12.09
C VAL A 101 28.27 9.12 -12.27
N ILE A 102 27.13 9.82 -12.22
CA ILE A 102 25.79 9.23 -12.47
C ILE A 102 25.68 8.61 -13.88
N GLN A 103 26.21 9.27 -14.92
CA GLN A 103 26.14 8.76 -16.29
C GLN A 103 27.05 7.55 -16.51
N GLN A 104 28.26 7.56 -15.93
CA GLN A 104 29.15 6.39 -15.96
C GLN A 104 28.58 5.22 -15.15
N LEU A 105 27.90 5.50 -14.04
CA LEU A 105 27.27 4.48 -13.19
C LEU A 105 26.08 3.75 -13.84
N LYS A 106 25.47 4.32 -14.89
CA LYS A 106 24.32 3.70 -15.57
C LYS A 106 24.69 2.59 -16.56
N GLN A 107 25.94 2.50 -17.01
CA GLN A 107 26.32 1.61 -18.12
C GLN A 107 26.81 0.22 -17.71
N ASP A 108 27.41 0.02 -16.53
CA ASP A 108 27.91 -1.31 -16.14
C ASP A 108 28.03 -1.54 -14.63
N LYS A 109 27.23 -2.46 -14.06
CA LYS A 109 27.28 -2.81 -12.62
C LYS A 109 28.66 -3.26 -12.15
N LEU A 110 29.47 -3.87 -13.03
CA LEU A 110 30.82 -4.35 -12.72
C LEU A 110 31.89 -3.25 -12.81
N GLN A 111 31.72 -2.25 -13.67
CA GLN A 111 32.59 -1.07 -13.72
C GLN A 111 32.29 -0.12 -12.57
N ASN A 112 31.03 -0.01 -12.15
CA ASN A 112 30.65 0.69 -10.94
C ASN A 112 31.43 0.15 -9.74
N ILE A 113 31.56 -1.17 -9.61
CA ILE A 113 32.28 -1.82 -8.52
C ILE A 113 33.79 -1.53 -8.54
N GLN A 114 34.41 -1.38 -9.71
CA GLN A 114 35.83 -1.03 -9.81
C GLN A 114 36.07 0.45 -9.51
N PHE A 115 35.15 1.33 -9.94
CA PHE A 115 35.16 2.75 -9.59
C PHE A 115 34.83 2.97 -8.11
N LEU A 116 33.96 2.13 -7.55
CA LEU A 116 33.59 2.07 -6.13
C LEU A 116 34.75 1.55 -5.29
N LYS A 117 35.36 0.41 -5.61
CA LYS A 117 36.49 -0.13 -4.84
C LYS A 117 37.74 0.75 -4.85
N ALA A 118 37.89 1.64 -5.83
CA ALA A 118 38.97 2.60 -5.89
C ALA A 118 38.72 3.87 -5.04
N ASN A 119 37.45 4.23 -4.80
CA ASN A 119 37.06 5.52 -4.20
C ASN A 119 36.05 5.44 -3.03
N TYR A 120 35.53 4.27 -2.67
CA TYR A 120 34.42 4.09 -1.72
C TYR A 120 34.72 3.01 -0.67
N ASN A 121 34.31 3.29 0.56
CA ASN A 121 34.27 2.31 1.65
C ASN A 121 32.85 1.72 1.79
N PRO A 122 32.71 0.42 2.11
CA PRO A 122 31.41 -0.19 2.40
C PRO A 122 30.68 0.45 3.59
N GLU A 123 31.42 1.09 4.51
CA GLU A 123 30.86 1.86 5.64
C GLU A 123 30.10 3.11 5.17
N MET A 124 30.57 3.78 4.12
CA MET A 124 29.88 4.94 3.54
C MET A 124 28.50 4.56 2.98
N LEU A 125 28.39 3.40 2.32
CA LEU A 125 27.11 2.91 1.81
C LEU A 125 26.13 2.55 2.94
N GLN A 126 26.63 2.03 4.06
CA GLN A 126 25.81 1.78 5.25
C GLN A 126 25.33 3.09 5.87
N ASN A 127 26.19 4.10 5.98
CA ASN A 127 25.81 5.42 6.48
C ASN A 127 24.74 6.08 5.60
N LEU A 128 24.84 5.97 4.26
CA LEU A 128 23.80 6.46 3.34
C LEU A 128 22.45 5.75 3.56
N TYR A 129 22.48 4.44 3.81
CA TYR A 129 21.26 3.67 4.08
C TYR A 129 20.64 4.05 5.43
N ASP A 130 21.46 4.21 6.47
CA ASP A 130 20.99 4.65 7.79
C ASP A 130 20.48 6.09 7.76
N PHE A 131 21.11 6.97 6.99
CA PHE A 131 20.62 8.33 6.75
C PHE A 131 19.30 8.33 5.99
N ALA A 132 19.15 7.52 4.94
CA ALA A 132 17.89 7.40 4.20
C ALA A 132 16.76 6.89 5.09
N LYS A 133 17.04 5.90 5.95
CA LYS A 133 16.09 5.40 6.95
C LYS A 133 15.72 6.46 7.98
N PHE A 134 16.68 7.26 8.41
CA PHE A 134 16.43 8.36 9.33
C PHE A 134 15.56 9.47 8.70
N GLN A 135 15.85 9.84 7.45
CA GLN A 135 15.03 10.79 6.66
C GLN A 135 13.59 10.29 6.49
N TYR A 136 13.42 8.99 6.18
CA TYR A 136 12.10 8.37 6.10
C TYR A 136 11.33 8.47 7.43
N ASN A 137 11.99 8.13 8.55
CA ASN A 137 11.37 8.21 9.87
C ASN A 137 11.05 9.66 10.31
N CYS A 138 11.76 10.65 9.75
CA CYS A 138 11.49 12.08 9.97
C CYS A 138 10.39 12.64 9.04
N GLY A 139 9.92 11.86 8.05
CA GLY A 139 8.87 12.26 7.12
C GLY A 139 9.37 12.92 5.82
N ASN A 140 10.68 12.97 5.58
CA ASN A 140 11.23 13.45 4.32
C ASN A 140 11.34 12.31 3.28
N TYR A 141 10.19 11.98 2.69
CA TYR A 141 10.07 10.84 1.78
C TYR A 141 10.77 11.07 0.43
N SER A 142 10.74 12.28 -0.13
CA SER A 142 11.39 12.58 -1.41
C SER A 142 12.91 12.42 -1.34
N GLY A 143 13.53 12.95 -0.28
CA GLY A 143 14.97 12.79 -0.06
C GLY A 143 15.35 11.32 0.17
N ALA A 144 14.55 10.57 0.94
CA ALA A 144 14.77 9.15 1.17
C ALA A 144 14.68 8.33 -0.14
N ALA A 145 13.71 8.62 -1.01
CA ALA A 145 13.55 7.93 -2.28
C ALA A 145 14.77 8.09 -3.21
N GLU A 146 15.32 9.31 -3.31
CA GLU A 146 16.53 9.61 -4.09
C GLU A 146 17.76 8.88 -3.51
N MET A 147 17.96 8.96 -2.20
CA MET A 147 19.08 8.29 -1.53
C MET A 147 19.03 6.76 -1.71
N LEU A 148 17.84 6.15 -1.60
CA LEU A 148 17.65 4.72 -1.82
C LEU A 148 17.82 4.33 -3.29
N TYR A 149 17.44 5.21 -4.22
CA TYR A 149 17.73 5.01 -5.65
C TYR A 149 19.24 4.94 -5.91
N HIS A 150 19.99 5.90 -5.36
CA HIS A 150 21.44 5.93 -5.49
C HIS A 150 22.09 4.72 -4.79
N PHE A 151 21.65 4.37 -3.58
CA PHE A 151 22.11 3.19 -2.87
C PHE A 151 21.93 1.91 -3.70
N ARG A 152 20.81 1.74 -4.40
CA ARG A 152 20.55 0.57 -5.25
C ARG A 152 21.48 0.48 -6.47
N ILE A 153 21.89 1.61 -7.04
CA ILE A 153 22.85 1.63 -8.16
C ILE A 153 24.25 1.18 -7.69
N LEU A 154 24.59 1.51 -6.44
CA LEU A 154 25.92 1.32 -5.88
C LEU A 154 26.07 -0.02 -5.13
N SER A 155 25.00 -0.54 -4.52
CA SER A 155 25.02 -1.73 -3.68
C SER A 155 24.93 -3.03 -4.48
N THR A 156 25.78 -3.99 -4.12
CA THR A 156 25.79 -5.35 -4.68
C THR A 156 25.06 -6.36 -3.79
N ASP A 157 24.65 -5.98 -2.58
CA ASP A 157 23.98 -6.90 -1.66
C ASP A 157 22.49 -7.04 -2.02
N GLU A 158 22.10 -8.23 -2.47
CA GLU A 158 20.72 -8.56 -2.85
C GLU A 158 19.71 -8.46 -1.69
N LYS A 159 20.13 -8.54 -0.43
CA LYS A 159 19.24 -8.37 0.72
C LYS A 159 18.96 -6.90 1.00
N LEU A 160 20.00 -6.09 1.06
CA LEU A 160 19.87 -4.63 1.25
C LEU A 160 19.19 -3.98 0.05
N ASN A 161 19.42 -4.47 -1.17
CA ASN A 161 18.73 -4.00 -2.36
C ASN A 161 17.22 -4.27 -2.32
N LEU A 162 16.78 -5.40 -1.75
CA LEU A 162 15.36 -5.68 -1.56
C LEU A 162 14.75 -4.72 -0.53
N GLN A 163 15.44 -4.50 0.59
CA GLN A 163 14.97 -3.57 1.63
C GLN A 163 14.93 -2.12 1.12
N ALA A 164 15.92 -1.71 0.34
CA ALA A 164 15.94 -0.40 -0.31
C ALA A 164 14.80 -0.23 -1.33
N LEU A 165 14.45 -1.29 -2.08
CA LEU A 165 13.27 -1.27 -2.96
C LEU A 165 11.97 -1.08 -2.17
N TRP A 166 11.81 -1.78 -1.04
CA TRP A 166 10.66 -1.58 -0.16
C TRP A 166 10.60 -0.16 0.39
N GLY A 167 11.71 0.37 0.91
CA GLY A 167 11.76 1.74 1.43
C GLY A 167 11.51 2.80 0.35
N LYS A 168 12.00 2.56 -0.88
CA LYS A 168 11.74 3.45 -2.02
C LYS A 168 10.26 3.44 -2.40
N LEU A 169 9.67 2.26 -2.56
CA LEU A 169 8.24 2.13 -2.85
C LEU A 169 7.39 2.81 -1.77
N ALA A 170 7.75 2.64 -0.49
CA ALA A 170 7.05 3.30 0.59
C ALA A 170 7.12 4.83 0.52
N SER A 171 8.31 5.35 0.22
CA SER A 171 8.53 6.78 0.05
C SER A 171 7.74 7.35 -1.13
N GLU A 172 7.74 6.67 -2.29
CA GLU A 172 6.99 7.10 -3.48
C GLU A 172 5.47 7.10 -3.22
N ILE A 173 4.94 6.08 -2.53
CA ILE A 173 3.53 6.00 -2.13
C ILE A 173 3.15 7.20 -1.23
N LEU A 174 3.98 7.53 -0.24
CA LEU A 174 3.72 8.63 0.69
C LEU A 174 3.89 10.02 0.04
N THR A 175 4.75 10.15 -0.98
CA THR A 175 4.82 11.36 -1.83
C THR A 175 3.71 11.44 -2.88
N THR A 176 2.83 10.43 -2.98
CA THR A 176 1.74 10.33 -3.97
C THR A 176 2.18 10.29 -5.44
N ASN A 177 3.41 9.83 -5.70
CA ASN A 177 3.93 9.69 -7.06
C ASN A 177 3.59 8.30 -7.65
N TRP A 178 2.43 8.19 -8.26
CA TRP A 178 1.87 6.88 -8.65
C TRP A 178 2.53 6.24 -9.88
N GLU A 179 3.10 7.02 -10.79
CA GLU A 179 3.76 6.49 -12.00
C GLU A 179 5.08 5.80 -11.65
N THR A 180 5.94 6.46 -10.87
CA THR A 180 7.20 5.88 -10.37
C THR A 180 6.95 4.72 -9.42
N ALA A 181 5.94 4.84 -8.55
CA ALA A 181 5.55 3.76 -7.64
C ALA A 181 5.12 2.49 -8.41
N LEU A 182 4.45 2.63 -9.56
CA LEU A 182 4.09 1.50 -10.42
C LEU A 182 5.33 0.80 -10.98
N GLU A 183 6.32 1.56 -11.46
CA GLU A 183 7.56 0.97 -11.94
C GLU A 183 8.33 0.25 -10.83
N ASP A 184 8.41 0.86 -9.65
CA ASP A 184 9.11 0.29 -8.51
C ASP A 184 8.40 -0.95 -7.96
N LEU A 185 7.07 -0.96 -7.99
CA LEU A 185 6.25 -2.14 -7.68
C LEU A 185 6.54 -3.29 -8.64
N ASN A 186 6.61 -3.02 -9.94
CA ASN A 186 6.95 -4.06 -10.92
C ASN A 186 8.38 -4.59 -10.73
N LYS A 187 9.36 -3.71 -10.45
CA LYS A 187 10.74 -4.11 -10.13
C LYS A 187 10.81 -4.95 -8.86
N LEU A 188 10.02 -4.59 -7.84
CA LEU A 188 9.94 -5.34 -6.58
C LEU A 188 9.28 -6.71 -6.78
N LYS A 189 8.21 -6.76 -7.58
CA LYS A 189 7.54 -8.01 -7.98
C LYS A 189 8.51 -8.96 -8.67
N GLU A 190 9.24 -8.48 -9.67
CA GLU A 190 10.27 -9.27 -10.36
C GLU A 190 11.36 -9.76 -9.41
N ALA A 191 11.83 -8.90 -8.49
CA ALA A 191 12.82 -9.28 -7.49
C ALA A 191 12.32 -10.36 -6.52
N ILE A 192 11.04 -10.33 -6.13
CA ILE A 192 10.43 -11.33 -5.25
C ILE A 192 10.19 -12.65 -6.00
N ASP A 193 9.78 -12.60 -7.26
CA ASP A 193 9.48 -13.80 -8.05
C ASP A 193 10.74 -14.50 -8.57
N GLN A 194 11.82 -13.75 -8.85
CA GLN A 194 13.11 -14.32 -9.26
C GLN A 194 13.90 -14.91 -8.08
N LYS A 195 13.66 -14.44 -6.85
CA LYS A 195 14.46 -14.84 -5.69
C LYS A 195 13.99 -16.17 -5.13
N THR A 196 14.91 -17.13 -5.07
CA THR A 196 14.71 -18.38 -4.33
C THR A 196 14.90 -18.09 -2.84
N PHE A 197 13.81 -17.89 -2.12
CA PHE A 197 13.88 -17.69 -0.67
C PHE A 197 14.26 -19.01 0.03
N PRO A 198 15.06 -18.95 1.10
CA PRO A 198 15.41 -20.14 1.89
C PRO A 198 14.20 -20.75 2.60
N SER A 199 13.14 -19.97 2.83
CA SER A 199 11.89 -20.42 3.43
C SER A 199 10.70 -19.98 2.59
N HIS A 200 9.83 -20.94 2.23
CA HIS A 200 8.58 -20.69 1.51
C HIS A 200 7.63 -19.77 2.29
N LEU A 201 7.70 -19.79 3.63
CA LEU A 201 6.90 -18.91 4.49
C LEU A 201 7.32 -17.44 4.33
N GLN A 202 8.63 -17.17 4.23
CA GLN A 202 9.12 -15.81 4.01
C GLN A 202 8.69 -15.29 2.64
N GLN A 203 8.72 -16.13 1.61
CA GLN A 203 8.22 -15.76 0.28
C GLN A 203 6.73 -15.46 0.30
N LEU A 204 5.93 -16.28 1.00
CA LEU A 204 4.50 -16.04 1.19
C LEU A 204 4.27 -14.69 1.87
N GLN A 205 4.99 -14.41 2.95
CA GLN A 205 4.86 -13.15 3.69
C GLN A 205 5.21 -11.93 2.82
N GLN A 206 6.29 -11.98 2.04
CA GLN A 206 6.67 -10.90 1.12
C GLN A 206 5.61 -10.66 0.04
N ARG A 207 5.02 -11.74 -0.50
CA ARG A 207 3.90 -11.63 -1.44
C ARG A 207 2.65 -11.05 -0.79
N THR A 208 2.34 -11.44 0.45
CA THR A 208 1.23 -10.87 1.21
C THR A 208 1.42 -9.37 1.38
N TRP A 209 2.62 -8.91 1.77
CA TRP A 209 2.92 -7.48 1.86
C TRP A 209 2.76 -6.78 0.52
N LEU A 210 3.28 -7.36 -0.57
CA LEU A 210 3.22 -6.77 -1.90
C LEU A 210 1.78 -6.61 -2.36
N ILE A 211 0.92 -7.60 -2.11
CA ILE A 211 -0.52 -7.52 -2.42
C ILE A 211 -1.15 -6.31 -1.71
N HIS A 212 -0.89 -6.14 -0.41
CA HIS A 212 -1.47 -5.04 0.35
C HIS A 212 -0.95 -3.67 -0.13
N TRP A 213 0.37 -3.53 -0.34
CA TRP A 213 0.97 -2.27 -0.78
C TRP A 213 0.57 -1.91 -2.20
N SER A 214 0.34 -2.91 -3.05
CA SER A 214 -0.12 -2.71 -4.42
C SER A 214 -1.50 -2.07 -4.52
N LEU A 215 -2.35 -2.20 -3.48
CA LEU A 215 -3.66 -1.56 -3.46
C LEU A 215 -3.54 -0.03 -3.52
N PHE A 216 -2.60 0.57 -2.77
CA PHE A 216 -2.34 2.01 -2.82
C PHE A 216 -2.00 2.48 -4.23
N VAL A 217 -1.12 1.76 -4.91
CA VAL A 217 -0.67 2.15 -6.26
C VAL A 217 -1.78 1.94 -7.29
N PHE A 218 -2.47 0.81 -7.24
CA PHE A 218 -3.43 0.45 -8.28
C PHE A 218 -4.77 1.17 -8.20
N PHE A 219 -5.27 1.52 -7.02
CA PHE A 219 -6.53 2.27 -6.91
C PHE A 219 -6.38 3.74 -7.29
N ASN A 220 -5.18 4.31 -7.08
CA ASN A 220 -4.88 5.70 -7.43
C ASN A 220 -4.41 5.88 -8.88
N HIS A 221 -3.91 4.82 -9.53
CA HIS A 221 -3.48 4.88 -10.92
C HIS A 221 -4.64 4.66 -11.90
N PRO A 222 -4.79 5.47 -12.98
CA PRO A 222 -5.93 5.40 -13.90
C PRO A 222 -6.09 4.04 -14.60
N ASN A 223 -4.98 3.32 -14.85
CA ASN A 223 -4.99 1.97 -15.41
C ASN A 223 -4.83 0.85 -14.38
N GLY A 224 -4.70 1.18 -13.08
CA GLY A 224 -4.34 0.22 -12.05
C GLY A 224 -5.40 -0.88 -11.85
N ARG A 225 -6.68 -0.60 -12.13
CA ARG A 225 -7.77 -1.56 -12.05
C ARG A 225 -7.54 -2.82 -12.91
N ASN A 226 -7.01 -2.66 -14.13
CA ASN A 226 -6.69 -3.82 -14.98
C ASN A 226 -5.47 -4.57 -14.48
N LEU A 227 -4.51 -3.86 -13.90
CA LEU A 227 -3.28 -4.44 -13.35
C LEU A 227 -3.54 -5.26 -12.08
N ILE A 228 -4.51 -4.84 -11.24
CA ILE A 228 -5.00 -5.66 -10.10
C ILE A 228 -5.46 -7.01 -10.60
N ILE A 229 -6.32 -7.02 -11.62
CA ILE A 229 -6.87 -8.24 -12.19
C ILE A 229 -5.73 -9.11 -12.74
N ASP A 230 -4.82 -8.53 -13.55
CA ASP A 230 -3.71 -9.27 -14.14
C ASP A 230 -2.72 -9.82 -13.11
N MET A 231 -2.56 -9.16 -11.96
CA MET A 231 -1.65 -9.59 -10.91
C MET A 231 -2.30 -10.61 -9.97
N PHE A 232 -3.52 -10.37 -9.49
CA PHE A 232 -4.16 -11.19 -8.45
C PHE A 232 -4.68 -12.52 -9.00
N PHE A 233 -5.01 -12.61 -10.29
CA PHE A 233 -5.36 -13.87 -10.93
C PHE A 233 -4.14 -14.75 -11.27
N GLN A 234 -2.90 -14.25 -11.11
CA GLN A 234 -1.73 -15.11 -11.25
C GLN A 234 -1.71 -16.14 -10.11
N PRO A 235 -1.43 -17.43 -10.40
CA PRO A 235 -1.62 -18.52 -9.43
C PRO A 235 -0.79 -18.33 -8.15
N GLN A 236 0.37 -17.69 -8.26
CA GLN A 236 1.26 -17.44 -7.11
C GLN A 236 0.66 -16.44 -6.11
N TYR A 237 0.03 -15.38 -6.62
CA TYR A 237 -0.62 -14.35 -5.81
C TYR A 237 -2.00 -14.81 -5.36
N PHE A 238 -2.72 -15.50 -6.24
CA PHE A 238 -4.02 -16.09 -5.93
C PHE A 238 -3.94 -17.05 -4.74
N ASN A 239 -3.01 -18.01 -4.76
CA ASN A 239 -2.81 -18.92 -3.63
C ASN A 239 -2.43 -18.18 -2.34
N THR A 240 -1.70 -17.07 -2.46
CA THR A 240 -1.36 -16.22 -1.30
C THR A 240 -2.60 -15.56 -0.72
N ILE A 241 -3.53 -15.08 -1.57
CA ILE A 241 -4.80 -14.49 -1.15
C ILE A 241 -5.65 -15.53 -0.39
N GLN A 242 -5.76 -16.75 -0.93
CA GLN A 242 -6.54 -17.82 -0.30
C GLN A 242 -6.00 -18.23 1.08
N ILE A 243 -4.68 -18.29 1.23
CA ILE A 243 -4.06 -18.79 2.47
C ILE A 243 -3.95 -17.70 3.53
N ALA A 244 -3.59 -16.46 3.14
CA ALA A 244 -3.14 -15.45 4.09
C ALA A 244 -4.06 -14.22 4.20
N CYS A 245 -4.76 -13.83 3.14
CA CYS A 245 -5.49 -12.56 3.10
C CYS A 245 -6.79 -12.61 2.27
N PRO A 246 -7.82 -13.35 2.72
CA PRO A 246 -9.07 -13.52 1.96
C PRO A 246 -9.88 -12.23 1.83
N TRP A 247 -9.68 -11.24 2.72
CA TRP A 247 -10.35 -9.94 2.62
C TRP A 247 -9.95 -9.12 1.38
N ILE A 248 -8.82 -9.45 0.74
CA ILE A 248 -8.39 -8.82 -0.53
C ILE A 248 -9.39 -9.08 -1.66
N LEU A 249 -10.21 -10.14 -1.55
CA LEU A 249 -11.29 -10.43 -2.49
C LEU A 249 -12.30 -9.28 -2.61
N ARG A 250 -12.50 -8.47 -1.56
CA ARG A 250 -13.32 -7.24 -1.65
C ARG A 250 -12.78 -6.30 -2.74
N TYR A 251 -11.49 -6.03 -2.73
CA TYR A 251 -10.84 -5.14 -3.69
C TYR A 251 -10.80 -5.74 -5.09
N LEU A 252 -10.59 -7.06 -5.19
CA LEU A 252 -10.62 -7.77 -6.47
C LEU A 252 -12.02 -7.72 -7.11
N THR A 253 -13.06 -7.98 -6.33
CA THR A 253 -14.45 -7.95 -6.80
C THR A 253 -14.87 -6.55 -7.23
N ALA A 254 -14.51 -5.51 -6.46
CA ALA A 254 -14.72 -4.11 -6.84
C ALA A 254 -13.99 -3.73 -8.15
N ALA A 255 -12.73 -4.15 -8.31
CA ALA A 255 -11.94 -3.88 -9.51
C ALA A 255 -12.51 -4.59 -10.76
N VAL A 256 -13.01 -5.82 -10.62
CA VAL A 256 -13.62 -6.57 -11.74
C VAL A 256 -14.97 -5.97 -12.15
N ILE A 257 -15.84 -5.64 -11.19
CA ILE A 257 -17.17 -5.06 -11.47
C ILE A 257 -17.03 -3.71 -12.17
N THR A 258 -16.10 -2.87 -11.71
CA THR A 258 -15.86 -1.54 -12.33
C THR A 258 -15.17 -1.64 -13.70
N SER A 259 -14.51 -2.76 -14.03
CA SER A 259 -13.83 -2.94 -15.32
C SER A 259 -14.81 -3.36 -16.43
N LYS A 260 -15.30 -2.37 -17.18
CA LYS A 260 -16.25 -2.55 -18.30
C LYS A 260 -15.73 -3.45 -19.44
N LYS A 261 -14.42 -3.67 -19.55
CA LYS A 261 -13.77 -4.35 -20.69
C LYS A 261 -13.55 -5.86 -20.52
N ARG A 262 -13.66 -6.42 -19.31
CA ARG A 262 -13.25 -7.81 -19.01
C ARG A 262 -14.36 -8.66 -18.38
N LYS A 263 -15.53 -8.72 -19.03
CA LYS A 263 -16.67 -9.53 -18.57
C LYS A 263 -16.38 -11.03 -18.46
N ASN A 264 -15.44 -11.56 -19.24
CA ASN A 264 -15.07 -12.99 -19.24
C ASN A 264 -14.45 -13.46 -17.90
N ILE A 265 -13.91 -12.54 -17.11
CA ILE A 265 -13.25 -12.85 -15.84
C ILE A 265 -14.27 -12.97 -14.70
N ILE A 266 -15.51 -12.52 -14.91
CA ILE A 266 -16.57 -12.59 -13.91
C ILE A 266 -16.87 -14.05 -13.55
N ASP A 267 -16.90 -14.96 -14.52
CA ASP A 267 -17.17 -16.39 -14.26
C ASP A 267 -16.08 -17.03 -13.39
N ASP A 268 -14.81 -16.65 -13.60
CA ASP A 268 -13.71 -17.13 -12.77
C ASP A 268 -13.75 -16.49 -11.38
N LEU A 269 -14.08 -15.20 -11.29
CA LEU A 269 -14.29 -14.52 -10.01
C LEU A 269 -15.41 -15.18 -9.19
N VAL A 270 -16.53 -15.56 -9.82
CA VAL A 270 -17.64 -16.24 -9.13
C VAL A 270 -17.18 -17.56 -8.53
N LYS A 271 -16.38 -18.36 -9.25
CA LYS A 271 -15.81 -19.61 -8.71
C LYS A 271 -14.92 -19.34 -7.51
N VAL A 272 -14.07 -18.32 -7.59
CA VAL A 272 -13.18 -17.91 -6.49
C VAL A 272 -13.97 -17.50 -5.25
N VAL A 273 -14.97 -16.62 -5.42
CA VAL A 273 -15.81 -16.14 -4.32
C VAL A 273 -16.58 -17.30 -3.71
N GLN A 274 -17.06 -18.24 -4.51
CA GLN A 274 -17.76 -19.43 -4.01
C GLN A 274 -16.84 -20.34 -3.19
N GLN A 275 -15.60 -20.56 -3.65
CA GLN A 275 -14.60 -21.36 -2.93
C GLN A 275 -14.24 -20.73 -1.58
N GLU A 276 -14.11 -19.40 -1.52
CA GLU A 276 -13.69 -18.67 -0.32
C GLU A 276 -14.85 -18.15 0.54
N SER A 277 -16.10 -18.46 0.18
CA SER A 277 -17.30 -18.05 0.92
C SER A 277 -17.30 -18.51 2.39
N ALA A 278 -16.60 -19.62 2.69
CA ALA A 278 -16.42 -20.10 4.06
C ALA A 278 -15.40 -19.29 4.88
N SER A 279 -14.41 -18.69 4.20
CA SER A 279 -13.29 -17.98 4.82
C SER A 279 -13.61 -16.50 5.05
N TYR A 280 -14.31 -15.86 4.11
CA TYR A 280 -14.62 -14.43 4.15
C TYR A 280 -15.94 -14.14 3.45
N SER A 281 -16.80 -13.37 4.13
CA SER A 281 -18.06 -12.86 3.58
C SER A 281 -18.15 -11.36 3.83
N ASP A 282 -18.60 -10.65 2.80
CA ASP A 282 -18.75 -9.20 2.76
C ASP A 282 -19.91 -8.82 1.84
N PRO A 283 -20.60 -7.68 2.02
CA PRO A 283 -21.72 -7.30 1.16
C PRO A 283 -21.35 -7.27 -0.33
N ILE A 284 -20.10 -6.90 -0.67
CA ILE A 284 -19.60 -6.86 -2.05
C ILE A 284 -19.42 -8.27 -2.62
N THR A 285 -18.91 -9.23 -1.83
CA THR A 285 -18.76 -10.62 -2.28
C THR A 285 -20.11 -11.35 -2.31
N GLU A 286 -20.98 -11.08 -1.31
CA GLU A 286 -22.35 -11.60 -1.25
C GLU A 286 -23.21 -11.08 -2.39
N PHE A 287 -23.00 -9.84 -2.85
CA PHE A 287 -23.68 -9.29 -4.02
C PHE A 287 -23.45 -10.16 -5.27
N ILE A 288 -22.20 -10.57 -5.53
CA ILE A 288 -21.85 -11.46 -6.65
C ILE A 288 -22.46 -12.85 -6.45
N GLU A 289 -22.41 -13.38 -5.23
CA GLU A 289 -23.02 -14.68 -4.90
C GLU A 289 -24.53 -14.67 -5.13
N CYS A 290 -25.23 -13.60 -4.71
CA CYS A 290 -26.66 -13.45 -4.94
C CYS A 290 -27.00 -13.39 -6.42
N LEU A 291 -26.18 -12.69 -7.21
CA LEU A 291 -26.46 -12.45 -8.63
C LEU A 291 -26.16 -13.66 -9.52
N TYR A 292 -25.03 -14.34 -9.31
CA TYR A 292 -24.54 -15.40 -10.21
C TYR A 292 -24.72 -16.82 -9.67
N VAL A 293 -24.88 -17.01 -8.35
CA VAL A 293 -25.07 -18.34 -7.75
C VAL A 293 -26.52 -18.56 -7.37
N LYS A 294 -27.11 -17.62 -6.62
CA LYS A 294 -28.50 -17.74 -6.12
C LYS A 294 -29.55 -17.22 -7.11
N PHE A 295 -29.14 -16.38 -8.06
CA PHE A 295 -30.04 -15.64 -8.97
C PHE A 295 -31.16 -14.88 -8.24
N ASP A 296 -30.87 -14.38 -7.04
CA ASP A 296 -31.79 -13.57 -6.23
C ASP A 296 -31.56 -12.08 -6.48
N PHE A 297 -32.37 -11.51 -7.39
CA PHE A 297 -32.27 -10.10 -7.77
C PHE A 297 -32.76 -9.14 -6.69
N ASN A 298 -33.68 -9.57 -5.82
CA ASN A 298 -34.17 -8.73 -4.73
C ASN A 298 -33.09 -8.64 -3.64
N GLY A 299 -32.52 -9.78 -3.26
CA GLY A 299 -31.37 -9.83 -2.36
C GLY A 299 -30.17 -9.06 -2.91
N ALA A 300 -29.87 -9.18 -4.22
CA ALA A 300 -28.80 -8.42 -4.86
C ALA A 300 -29.03 -6.90 -4.81
N LYS A 301 -30.28 -6.43 -4.94
CA LYS A 301 -30.63 -5.00 -4.85
C LYS A 301 -30.44 -4.46 -3.43
N ASP A 302 -30.85 -5.22 -2.41
CA ASP A 302 -30.66 -4.81 -1.02
C ASP A 302 -29.18 -4.84 -0.63
N LYS A 303 -28.43 -5.86 -1.08
CA LYS A 303 -26.97 -5.92 -0.91
C LYS A 303 -26.24 -4.79 -1.61
N LEU A 304 -26.71 -4.32 -2.77
CA LEU A 304 -26.14 -3.15 -3.45
C LEU A 304 -26.23 -1.88 -2.59
N LYS A 305 -27.31 -1.71 -1.80
CA LYS A 305 -27.43 -0.59 -0.87
C LYS A 305 -26.44 -0.73 0.29
N GLU A 306 -26.30 -1.93 0.85
CA GLU A 306 -25.30 -2.20 1.89
C GLU A 306 -23.86 -1.97 1.36
N CYS A 307 -23.60 -2.33 0.10
CA CYS A 307 -22.32 -2.04 -0.55
C CYS A 307 -22.04 -0.55 -0.63
N GLU A 308 -23.06 0.29 -0.83
CA GLU A 308 -22.89 1.74 -0.90
C GLU A 308 -22.28 2.31 0.38
N ASP A 309 -22.77 1.85 1.53
CA ASP A 309 -22.27 2.26 2.85
C ASP A 309 -20.86 1.69 3.11
N VAL A 310 -20.58 0.47 2.66
CA VAL A 310 -19.24 -0.14 2.82
C VAL A 310 -18.21 0.58 1.95
N LEU A 311 -18.54 0.91 0.70
CA LEU A 311 -17.65 1.60 -0.23
C LEU A 311 -17.35 3.04 0.22
N PHE A 312 -18.32 3.71 0.86
CA PHE A 312 -18.14 5.06 1.38
C PHE A 312 -17.14 5.12 2.54
N ASN A 313 -17.07 4.06 3.35
CA ASN A 313 -16.25 3.97 4.55
C ASN A 313 -14.90 3.26 4.32
N ASP A 314 -14.58 2.88 3.07
CA ASP A 314 -13.33 2.19 2.73
C ASP A 314 -12.39 3.12 1.96
N PHE A 315 -11.21 3.39 2.55
CA PHE A 315 -10.20 4.32 2.04
C PHE A 315 -9.88 4.15 0.55
N PHE A 316 -9.76 2.91 0.07
CA PHE A 316 -9.33 2.65 -1.31
C PHE A 316 -10.49 2.72 -2.31
N LEU A 317 -11.72 2.50 -1.85
CA LEU A 317 -12.86 2.30 -2.72
C LEU A 317 -13.77 3.53 -2.83
N VAL A 318 -13.57 4.57 -2.00
CA VAL A 318 -14.36 5.82 -2.04
C VAL A 318 -14.45 6.40 -3.46
N ALA A 319 -13.31 6.50 -4.16
CA ALA A 319 -13.25 7.04 -5.52
C ALA A 319 -13.97 6.17 -6.56
N THR A 320 -14.20 4.89 -6.26
CA THR A 320 -14.84 3.92 -7.16
C THR A 320 -16.33 3.72 -6.89
N LYS A 321 -16.89 4.42 -5.89
CA LYS A 321 -18.27 4.25 -5.44
C LYS A 321 -19.29 4.39 -6.57
N GLU A 322 -19.25 5.52 -7.29
CA GLU A 322 -20.23 5.82 -8.33
C GLU A 322 -20.12 4.84 -9.50
N ASP A 323 -18.88 4.62 -9.98
CA ASP A 323 -18.57 3.64 -11.04
C ASP A 323 -19.08 2.24 -10.68
N PHE A 324 -18.89 1.81 -9.43
CA PHE A 324 -19.31 0.50 -8.95
C PHE A 324 -20.83 0.38 -8.90
N ILE A 325 -21.54 1.39 -8.39
CA ILE A 325 -23.01 1.37 -8.30
C ILE A 325 -23.63 1.33 -9.70
N GLU A 326 -23.12 2.14 -10.64
CA GLU A 326 -23.58 2.12 -12.03
C GLU A 326 -23.32 0.77 -12.69
N ALA A 327 -22.09 0.24 -12.56
CA ALA A 327 -21.74 -1.06 -13.12
C ALA A 327 -22.58 -2.19 -12.48
N GLY A 328 -22.76 -2.18 -11.17
CA GLY A 328 -23.59 -3.13 -10.44
C GLY A 328 -25.03 -3.12 -10.94
N ARG A 329 -25.65 -1.94 -11.09
CA ARG A 329 -27.00 -1.79 -11.66
C ARG A 329 -27.07 -2.36 -13.07
N LEU A 330 -26.10 -2.04 -13.93
CA LEU A 330 -26.04 -2.55 -15.30
C LEU A 330 -25.95 -4.08 -15.33
N ILE A 331 -25.14 -4.71 -14.47
CA ILE A 331 -25.00 -6.18 -14.42
C ILE A 331 -26.27 -6.84 -13.89
N ILE A 332 -26.94 -6.26 -12.90
CA ILE A 332 -28.24 -6.75 -12.41
C ILE A 332 -29.26 -6.74 -13.56
N PHE A 333 -29.41 -5.60 -14.24
CA PHE A 333 -30.34 -5.47 -15.36
C PHE A 333 -29.96 -6.38 -16.53
N GLU A 334 -28.67 -6.47 -16.89
CA GLU A 334 -28.21 -7.35 -17.96
C GLU A 334 -28.53 -8.82 -17.66
N THR A 335 -28.29 -9.27 -16.42
CA THR A 335 -28.58 -10.64 -16.00
C THR A 335 -30.09 -10.89 -15.94
N TYR A 336 -30.86 -9.92 -15.46
CA TYR A 336 -32.32 -10.00 -15.43
C TYR A 336 -32.92 -10.11 -16.85
N CYS A 337 -32.47 -9.26 -17.78
CA CYS A 337 -32.90 -9.28 -19.18
C CYS A 337 -32.51 -10.56 -19.93
N LYS A 338 -31.42 -11.23 -19.53
CA LYS A 338 -31.02 -12.52 -20.13
C LYS A 338 -31.96 -13.67 -19.73
N ILE A 339 -32.59 -13.58 -18.56
CA ILE A 339 -33.45 -14.63 -18.02
C ILE A 339 -34.92 -14.36 -18.34
N HIS A 340 -35.36 -13.09 -18.29
CA HIS A 340 -36.75 -12.72 -18.47
C HIS A 340 -37.02 -12.15 -19.87
N GLN A 341 -38.02 -12.72 -20.56
CA GLN A 341 -38.47 -12.24 -21.88
C GLN A 341 -39.38 -11.01 -21.81
N ASN A 342 -40.14 -10.85 -20.71
CA ASN A 342 -41.00 -9.70 -20.46
C ASN A 342 -40.59 -9.03 -19.14
N ILE A 343 -40.41 -7.71 -19.19
CA ILE A 343 -39.95 -6.91 -18.06
C ILE A 343 -41.08 -5.94 -17.69
N ASP A 344 -41.54 -6.00 -16.44
CA ASP A 344 -42.42 -4.98 -15.89
C ASP A 344 -41.57 -3.80 -15.41
N ILE A 345 -41.89 -2.59 -15.86
CA ILE A 345 -41.11 -1.35 -15.60
C ILE A 345 -41.68 -0.58 -14.38
N LYS A 346 -42.74 -1.09 -13.76
CA LYS A 346 -43.44 -0.41 -12.67
C LYS A 346 -42.63 -0.24 -11.39
#